data_AF-A0AAU2VDY6-F1
#
_entry.id   AF-A0AAU2VDY6-F1
#
_cell.length_a   1.000
_cell.length_b   1.000
_cell.length_c   1.000
_cell.angle_alpha   90.00
_cell.angle_beta   90.00
_cell.angle_gamma   90.00
#
_symmetry.space_group_name_H-M   'P 1'
#
loop_
_entity.id
_entity.type
_entity.pdbx_description
1 polymer ?
#
loop_
_entity_poly.entity_id
_entity_poly.type
_entity_poly.pdbx_seq_one_letter_code
_entity_poly.pdbx_strand_id
1 'polypeptide(L)'
;MDAGMGAGGGTDAEMEMRREVAVLAGGPADGLRMYVDGRPSVVQVTYPCEWESPTPGVRAEAVYVYRRDHRSYEEPLRYGFDGASP
;
A
#
# COMPACT_ATOMS: atom_id res chain seq x y z
N MET A 1 -53.30 4.29 -2.72
CA MET A 1 -52.25 3.34 -2.30
C MET A 1 -51.81 2.59 -3.54
N ASP A 2 -50.72 3.02 -4.15
CA ASP A 2 -49.62 2.15 -4.59
C ASP A 2 -48.47 3.07 -5.04
N ALA A 3 -47.40 3.08 -4.27
CA ALA A 3 -46.16 3.77 -4.57
C ALA A 3 -45.08 2.70 -4.61
N GLY A 4 -44.39 2.58 -5.73
CA GLY A 4 -43.36 1.56 -5.94
C GLY A 4 -42.42 1.93 -7.06
N MET A 5 -41.83 3.12 -6.98
CA MET A 5 -40.70 3.54 -7.81
C MET A 5 -39.45 2.79 -7.30
N GLY A 6 -39.12 1.65 -7.91
CA GLY A 6 -37.85 0.94 -7.68
C GLY A 6 -36.73 1.61 -8.45
N ALA A 7 -36.16 2.69 -7.89
CA ALA A 7 -34.93 3.29 -8.37
C ALA A 7 -33.72 2.39 -8.07
N GLY A 8 -32.76 2.41 -8.99
CA GLY A 8 -31.52 1.65 -8.89
C GLY A 8 -30.61 2.05 -7.72
N GLY A 9 -29.62 1.21 -7.45
CA GLY A 9 -28.57 1.49 -6.48
C GLY A 9 -27.92 0.20 -6.01
N GLY A 10 -26.89 -0.27 -6.72
CA GLY A 10 -26.20 -1.49 -6.31
C GLY A 10 -24.96 -1.85 -7.13
N THR A 11 -24.20 -0.87 -7.64
CA THR A 11 -22.86 -1.15 -8.23
C THR A 11 -21.78 -0.14 -7.83
N ASP A 12 -22.11 0.99 -7.21
CA ASP A 12 -21.11 2.00 -6.84
C ASP A 12 -20.58 1.86 -5.39
N ALA A 13 -21.27 1.11 -4.52
CA ALA A 13 -20.92 0.96 -3.10
C ALA A 13 -20.35 -0.42 -2.71
N GLU A 14 -20.43 -1.43 -3.58
CA GLU A 14 -19.79 -2.75 -3.36
C GLU A 14 -18.32 -2.78 -3.81
N MET A 15 -17.92 -1.78 -4.60
CA MET A 15 -16.52 -1.30 -4.67
C MET A 15 -16.25 -0.28 -3.54
N GLU A 16 -16.84 -0.45 -2.37
CA GLU A 16 -16.14 -0.08 -1.15
C GLU A 16 -14.78 -0.80 -1.20
N MET A 17 -13.72 -0.03 -1.43
CA MET A 17 -12.35 -0.52 -1.47
C MET A 17 -12.09 -1.26 -0.15
N ARG A 18 -12.28 -2.58 -0.13
CA ARG A 18 -12.00 -3.37 1.06
C ARG A 18 -10.55 -3.14 1.41
N ARG A 19 -10.36 -2.52 2.57
CA ARG A 19 -9.05 -2.25 3.14
C ARG A 19 -8.48 -3.57 3.65
N GLU A 20 -7.37 -4.00 3.09
CA GLU A 20 -6.81 -5.33 3.36
C GLU A 20 -5.53 -5.24 4.14
N VAL A 21 -5.29 -6.21 5.04
CA VAL A 21 -4.03 -6.28 5.76
C VAL A 21 -2.91 -6.70 4.81
N ALA A 22 -1.78 -6.00 4.88
CA ALA A 22 -0.56 -6.32 4.16
C ALA A 22 0.63 -6.43 5.11
N VAL A 23 1.60 -7.26 4.75
CA VAL A 23 2.89 -7.40 5.45
C VAL A 23 4.04 -7.18 4.48
N LEU A 24 5.04 -6.42 4.92
CA LEU A 24 6.29 -6.23 4.22
C LEU A 24 7.29 -7.33 4.61
N ALA A 25 8.01 -7.86 3.62
CA ALA A 25 8.94 -8.96 3.82
C ALA A 25 10.32 -8.67 3.21
N GLY A 26 11.35 -8.84 4.03
CA GLY A 26 12.73 -8.46 3.72
C GLY A 26 12.96 -6.96 3.77
N GLY A 27 14.22 -6.56 3.53
CA GLY A 27 14.63 -5.16 3.52
C GLY A 27 14.44 -4.44 4.86
N PRO A 28 14.54 -3.11 4.87
CA PRO A 28 14.54 -2.31 6.11
C PRO A 28 13.22 -2.26 6.86
N ALA A 29 12.10 -2.51 6.18
CA ALA A 29 10.76 -2.50 6.77
C ALA A 29 10.19 -3.91 7.02
N ASP A 30 11.05 -4.93 7.14
CA ASP A 30 10.63 -6.31 7.35
C ASP A 30 9.66 -6.47 8.54
N GLY A 31 8.60 -7.25 8.34
CA GLY A 31 7.59 -7.54 9.36
C GLY A 31 6.58 -6.43 9.59
N LEU A 32 6.75 -5.24 8.99
CA LEU A 32 5.78 -4.16 9.11
C LEU A 32 4.42 -4.59 8.56
N ARG A 33 3.37 -4.35 9.34
CA ARG A 33 1.98 -4.60 8.95
C ARG A 33 1.28 -3.27 8.70
N MET A 34 0.56 -3.20 7.60
CA MET A 34 -0.20 -2.02 7.20
C MET A 34 -1.51 -2.44 6.56
N TYR A 35 -2.34 -1.46 6.26
CA TYR A 35 -3.52 -1.66 5.44
C TYR A 35 -3.31 -1.05 4.06
N VAL A 36 -3.79 -1.71 3.02
CA VAL A 36 -3.75 -1.22 1.65
C VAL A 36 -5.14 -1.25 1.02
N ASP A 37 -5.40 -0.25 0.19
CA ASP A 37 -6.65 -0.14 -0.55
C ASP A 37 -6.41 -0.51 -2.00
N GLY A 38 -7.33 -1.25 -2.61
CA GLY A 38 -7.27 -1.54 -4.05
C GLY A 38 -6.08 -2.41 -4.47
N ARG A 39 -5.43 -3.12 -3.54
CA ARG A 39 -4.48 -4.19 -3.89
C ARG A 39 -3.34 -3.68 -4.80
N PRO A 40 -2.54 -2.67 -4.41
CA PRO A 40 -1.49 -2.12 -5.28
C PRO A 40 -0.43 -3.17 -5.62
N SER A 41 0.20 -3.05 -6.80
CA SER A 41 1.30 -3.94 -7.20
C SER A 41 2.62 -3.59 -6.52
N VAL A 42 2.76 -2.35 -6.06
CA VAL A 42 3.98 -1.80 -5.47
C VAL A 42 3.61 -0.92 -4.28
N VAL A 43 4.42 -0.99 -3.23
CA VAL A 43 4.44 -0.05 -2.11
C VAL A 43 5.84 0.55 -1.98
N GLN A 44 5.91 1.85 -1.72
CA GLN A 44 7.14 2.55 -1.39
C GLN A 44 7.16 2.89 0.09
N VAL A 45 8.26 2.57 0.77
CA VAL A 45 8.52 2.97 2.15
C VAL A 45 9.67 3.96 2.15
N THR A 46 9.49 5.08 2.86
CA THR A 46 10.51 6.12 2.96
C THR A 46 11.01 6.26 4.40
N TYR A 47 12.32 6.45 4.56
CA TYR A 47 12.93 6.81 5.84
C TYR A 47 13.72 8.11 5.67
N PRO A 48 13.65 9.04 6.65
CA PRO A 48 14.46 10.25 6.60
C PRO A 48 15.94 9.90 6.64
N CYS A 49 16.73 10.55 5.77
CA CYS A 49 18.18 10.49 5.84
C CYS A 49 18.69 11.62 6.73
N GLU A 50 19.56 11.29 7.69
CA GLU A 50 20.25 12.28 8.49
C GLU A 50 21.45 12.85 7.73
N TRP A 51 21.59 14.17 7.74
CA TRP A 51 22.76 14.85 7.19
C TRP A 51 23.80 15.05 8.28
N GLU A 52 25.05 14.70 8.01
CA GLU A 52 26.18 15.08 8.87
C GLU A 52 26.28 16.61 9.02
N SER A 53 25.96 17.35 7.95
CA SER A 53 25.90 18.81 7.94
C SER A 53 24.63 19.28 7.22
N PRO A 54 23.64 19.82 7.94
CA PRO A 54 22.39 20.29 7.33
C PRO A 54 22.64 21.38 6.29
N THR A 55 22.12 21.16 5.07
CA THR A 55 22.14 22.17 4.01
C THR A 55 20.77 22.84 3.92
N PRO A 56 20.68 24.18 4.03
CA PRO A 56 19.41 24.89 3.98
C PRO A 56 18.61 24.54 2.71
N GLY A 57 17.35 24.12 2.91
CA GLY A 57 16.44 23.78 1.82
C GLY A 57 16.61 22.39 1.20
N VAL A 58 17.53 21.55 1.69
CA VAL A 58 17.77 20.20 1.16
C VAL A 58 17.21 19.12 2.10
N ARG A 59 16.46 18.16 1.55
CA ARG A 59 15.97 16.95 2.25
C ARG A 59 16.38 15.71 1.46
N ALA A 60 16.81 14.67 2.16
CA ALA A 60 16.98 13.34 1.59
C ALA A 60 16.10 12.33 2.33
N GLU A 61 15.58 11.37 1.57
CA GLU A 61 14.83 10.22 2.06
C GLU A 61 15.39 8.98 1.38
N ALA A 62 15.58 7.91 2.14
CA ALA A 62 15.82 6.59 1.58
C ALA A 62 14.47 6.04 1.12
N VAL A 63 14.39 5.59 -0.13
CA VAL A 63 13.18 4.98 -0.71
C VAL A 63 13.43 3.49 -0.90
N TYR A 64 12.55 2.66 -0.33
CA TYR A 64 12.59 1.21 -0.48
C TYR A 64 11.32 0.72 -1.14
N VAL A 65 11.48 -0.02 -2.24
CA VAL A 65 10.38 -0.54 -3.05
C VAL A 65 10.04 -1.96 -2.63
N TYR A 66 8.75 -2.22 -2.45
CA TYR A 66 8.20 -3.53 -2.10
C TYR A 66 7.16 -3.92 -3.14
N ARG A 67 7.33 -5.08 -3.78
CA ARG A 67 6.42 -5.60 -4.81
C ARG A 67 5.50 -6.65 -4.22
N ARG A 68 4.21 -6.59 -4.58
CA ARG A 68 3.25 -7.58 -4.12
C ARG A 68 3.61 -8.96 -4.68
N ASP A 69 3.57 -9.97 -3.83
CA ASP A 69 3.57 -11.36 -4.26
C ASP A 69 2.20 -11.71 -4.84
N HIS A 70 2.13 -11.87 -6.16
CA HIS A 70 0.90 -12.22 -6.87
C HIS A 70 0.43 -13.66 -6.61
N ARG A 71 1.23 -14.48 -5.90
CA ARG A 71 0.84 -15.83 -5.45
C ARG A 71 0.07 -15.79 -4.12
N SER A 72 0.07 -14.66 -3.43
CA SER A 72 -0.70 -14.41 -2.21
C SER A 72 -2.05 -13.81 -2.61
N TYR A 73 -3.11 -14.62 -2.51
CA TYR A 73 -4.48 -14.22 -2.90
C TYR A 73 -5.35 -13.80 -1.71
N GLU A 74 -4.96 -14.22 -0.51
CA GLU A 74 -5.66 -13.99 0.77
C GLU A 74 -4.85 -13.08 1.69
N GLU A 75 -5.54 -12.50 2.67
CA GLU A 75 -4.91 -11.66 3.69
C GLU A 75 -4.08 -12.48 4.69
N PRO A 76 -2.94 -11.96 5.17
CA PRO A 76 -2.35 -10.68 4.77
C PRO A 76 -1.67 -10.76 3.40
N LEU A 77 -1.88 -9.76 2.55
CA LEU A 77 -1.15 -9.59 1.30
C LEU A 77 0.34 -9.46 1.60
N ARG A 78 1.19 -10.19 0.86
CA ARG A 78 2.64 -10.12 1.04
C ARG A 78 3.27 -9.18 0.03
N TYR A 79 4.13 -8.28 0.48
CA TYR A 79 4.99 -7.48 -0.39
C TYR A 79 6.46 -7.75 -0.08
N GLY A 80 7.21 -8.22 -1.06
CA GLY A 80 8.64 -8.53 -0.94
C GLY A 80 9.51 -7.34 -1.33
N PHE A 81 10.59 -7.12 -0.58
CA PHE A 81 11.60 -6.10 -0.89
C PHE A 81 12.22 -6.34 -2.27
N ASP A 82 12.25 -5.30 -3.10
CA ASP A 82 12.92 -5.29 -4.40
C ASP A 82 14.20 -4.45 -4.34
N GLY A 83 15.32 -5.09 -4.01
CA GLY A 83 16.63 -4.46 -3.95
C GLY A 83 17.25 -4.14 -5.32
N ALA A 84 16.61 -4.53 -6.42
CA ALA A 84 17.02 -4.15 -7.78
C ALA A 84 16.28 -2.91 -8.28
N SER A 85 15.29 -2.42 -7.54
CA SER A 85 14.63 -1.15 -7.86
C SER A 85 15.60 0.02 -7.65
N PRO A 86 15.63 0.99 -8.60
CA PRO A 86 16.50 2.17 -8.52
C PRO A 86 16.11 3.13 -7.40
#